data_AF-A0A0D3KFC2-F1
#
_entry.id   AF-A0A0D3KFC2-F1
#
_cell.length_a   1.000
_cell.length_b   1.000
_cell.length_c   1.000
_cell.angle_alpha   90.00
_cell.angle_beta   90.00
_cell.angle_gamma   90.00
#
_symmetry.space_group_name_H-M   'P 1'
#
loop_
_entity.id
_entity.type
_entity.pdbx_description
1 polymer ?
#
loop_
_entity_poly.entity_id
_entity_poly.type
_entity_poly.pdbx_seq_one_letter_code
_entity_poly.pdbx_strand_id
1 'polypeptide(L)' 'MSDPVMAADGHSYERSAIERWLATKSTSPMTGEALVHTFLAPNHMGLSELPRLGLER' A
#
# COMPACT_ATOMS: atom_id res chain seq x y z
N MET A 1 -3.25 -7.30 7.47
CA MET A 1 -2.73 -6.33 6.47
C MET A 1 -3.62 -5.10 6.60
N SER A 2 -3.28 -4.22 7.55
CA SER A 2 -4.17 -3.10 7.94
C SER A 2 -3.89 -1.82 7.16
N ASP A 3 -2.68 -1.67 6.61
CA ASP A 3 -2.28 -0.55 5.77
C ASP A 3 -1.56 -1.07 4.52
N PRO A 4 -2.32 -1.53 3.51
CA PRO A 4 -1.71 -1.97 2.26
C PRO A 4 -1.20 -0.75 1.47
N VAL A 5 0.04 -0.82 1.00
CA VAL A 5 0.68 0.21 0.17
C VAL A 5 1.14 -0.43 -1.14
N MET A 6 0.94 0.27 -2.26
CA MET A 6 1.38 -0.17 -3.58
C MET A 6 2.77 0.42 -3.88
N ALA A 7 3.71 -0.42 -4.28
CA ALA A 7 5.03 0.01 -4.72
C ALA A 7 5.10 0.17 -6.26
N ALA A 8 6.24 0.64 -6.77
CA ALA A 8 6.44 0.93 -8.20
C ALA A 8 6.16 -0.24 -9.15
N ASP A 9 6.33 -1.46 -8.65
CA ASP A 9 6.10 -2.71 -9.36
C ASP A 9 4.61 -3.09 -9.44
N GLY A 10 3.71 -2.28 -8.89
CA GLY A 10 2.27 -2.53 -8.90
C GLY A 10 1.81 -3.57 -7.87
N HIS A 11 2.71 -4.11 -7.06
CA HIS A 11 2.38 -5.01 -5.97
C HIS A 11 2.03 -4.23 -4.70
N SER A 12 1.08 -4.79 -3.95
CA SER A 12 0.68 -4.27 -2.64
C SER A 12 1.43 -4.99 -1.53
N TYR A 13 2.11 -4.22 -0.70
CA TYR A 13 2.85 -4.68 0.48
C TYR A 13 2.23 -4.09 1.74
N GLU A 14 2.55 -4.65 2.90
CA GLU A 14 2.22 -4.02 4.18
C GLU A 14 3.23 -2.89 4.42
N ARG A 15 2.75 -1.69 4.80
CA ARG A 15 3.60 -0.50 5.01
C ARG A 15 4.86 -0.83 5.81
N SER A 16 4.70 -1.45 6.96
CA SER A 16 5.82 -1.73 7.87
C SER A 16 6.83 -2.72 7.28
N ALA A 17 6.37 -3.65 6.44
CA ALA A 17 7.23 -4.65 5.80
C ALA A 17 8.08 -4.02 4.68
N ILE A 18 7.45 -3.25 3.79
CA ILE A 18 8.16 -2.61 2.67
C ILE A 18 9.04 -1.46 3.15
N GLU A 19 8.68 -0.73 4.21
CA GLU A 19 9.54 0.29 4.81
C GLU A 19 10.84 -0.32 5.36
N ARG A 20 10.75 -1.45 6.08
CA ARG A 20 11.94 -2.16 6.57
C ARG A 20 12.79 -2.73 5.44
N TRP A 21 12.14 -3.23 4.38
CA TRP A 21 12.84 -3.72 3.21
C TRP A 21 13.59 -2.60 2.50
N LEU A 22 12.93 -1.47 2.24
CA LEU A 22 13.51 -0.29 1.60
C LEU A 22 14.65 0.34 2.42
N ALA A 23 14.66 0.16 3.74
CA ALA A 23 15.78 0.58 4.59
C ALA A 23 17.08 -0.22 4.33
N THR A 24 16.99 -1.39 3.71
CA THR A 24 18.14 -2.25 3.37
C THR A 24 18.34 -2.46 1.87
N LYS A 25 17.26 -2.52 1.09
CA LYS A 25 17.26 -2.83 -0.35
C LYS A 25 16.18 -2.05 -1.08
N SER A 26 16.55 -1.43 -2.20
CA SER A 26 15.61 -0.71 -3.08
C SER A 26 15.05 -1.60 -4.19
N THR A 27 14.64 -2.83 -3.85
CA THR A 27 14.13 -3.83 -4.80
C THR A 27 12.76 -4.35 -4.37
N SER A 28 12.01 -4.94 -5.30
CA SER A 28 10.74 -5.61 -5.02
C SER A 28 10.99 -6.84 -4.12
N PRO A 29 10.33 -6.96 -2.96
CA PRO A 29 10.40 -8.16 -2.13
C PRO A 29 9.86 -9.41 -2.84
N MET A 30 8.92 -9.24 -3.78
CA MET A 30 8.27 -10.36 -4.48
C MET A 30 9.10 -10.82 -5.68
N THR A 31 9.59 -9.89 -6.51
CA THR A 31 10.29 -10.23 -7.77
C THR A 31 11.81 -10.11 -7.67
N GLY A 32 12.33 -9.39 -6.67
CA GLY A 32 13.74 -9.08 -6.55
C GLY A 32 14.24 -8.00 -7.51
N GLU A 33 13.37 -7.44 -8.36
CA GLU A 33 13.75 -6.41 -9.34
C GLU A 33 13.93 -5.05 -8.69
N ALA A 34 14.77 -4.19 -9.28
CA ALA A 34 14.96 -2.83 -8.79
C ALA A 34 13.66 -2.02 -8.90
N LEU A 35 13.24 -1.39 -7.80
CA LEU A 35 12.09 -0.51 -7.81
C LEU A 35 12.48 0.79 -8.50
N VAL A 36 11.69 1.19 -9.51
CA VAL A 36 11.89 2.47 -10.22
C VAL A 36 11.82 3.65 -9.24
N HIS A 37 10.97 3.55 -8.23
CA HIS A 37 10.91 4.48 -7.12
C HIS A 37 10.52 3.78 -5.81
N THR A 38 10.95 4.33 -4.69
CA THR A 38 10.56 3.89 -3.33
C THR A 38 9.25 4.53 -2.85
N PHE A 39 8.53 5.22 -3.75
CA PHE A 39 7.25 5.84 -3.43
C PHE A 39 6.20 4.75 -3.20
N LEU A 40 5.57 4.80 -2.03
CA LEU A 40 4.53 3.87 -1.60
C LEU A 40 3.20 4.59 -1.66
N ALA A 41 2.36 4.22 -2.63
CA ALA A 41 1.02 4.74 -2.73
C ALA A 41 0.13 4.04 -1.68
N PRO A 42 -0.47 4.76 -0.72
CA PRO A 42 -1.37 4.12 0.24
C PRO A 42 -2.59 3.58 -0.51
N ASN A 43 -2.77 2.27 -0.52
CA ASN A 43 -3.96 1.63 -1.07
C ASN A 43 -5.04 1.60 0.02
N HIS A 44 -5.39 2.79 0.51
CA HIS A 44 -6.51 2.95 1.41
C HIS A 44 -7.79 2.86 0.58
N MET A 45 -8.15 1.65 0.14
CA MET A 45 -9.54 1.35 -0.15
C MET A 45 -10.32 1.30 1.17
N GLY A 46 -10.34 2.43 1.88
CA GLY A 46 -11.16 2.68 3.04
C GLY A 46 -12.59 2.89 2.57
N LEU A 47 -13.23 1.82 2.12
CA LEU A 47 -14.68 1.81 1.94
C LEU A 47 -15.30 1.60 3.32
N SER A 48 -15.19 2.61 4.19
CA SER A 48 -15.80 2.58 5.53
C SER A 48 -16.11 3.96 6.07
N GLU A 49 -16.46 4.94 5.21
CA GLU A 49 -17.35 6.04 5.62
C GLU A 49 -17.94 6.72 4.37
N LEU A 50 -18.83 6.03 3.66
CA LEU A 50 -20.00 6.79 3.20
C LEU A 50 -20.85 6.95 4.46
N PRO A 51 -21.10 8.17 4.99
CA PRO A 51 -22.18 8.32 5.95
C PRO A 51 -23.41 7.70 5.28
N ARG A 52 -23.94 6.64 5.89
CA ARG A 52 -25.22 6.04 5.49
C ARG A 52 -26.18 7.21 5.36
N LEU A 53 -26.51 7.58 4.12
CA LEU A 53 -27.53 8.58 3.86
C LEU A 53 -28.74 8.13 4.66
N GLY A 54 -29.17 8.99 5.59
CA GLY A 54 -30.23 8.70 6.55
C GLY A 54 -31.41 8.06 5.83
N LEU A 55 -31.75 6.86 6.30
CA LEU A 55 -33.09 6.33 6.23
C LEU A 55 -34.01 7.34 6.92
N GLU A 56 -34.52 8.34 6.19
CA GLU A 56 -35.69 9.14 6.58
C GLU A 56 -36.40 9.65 5.33
N ARG A 57 -37.45 8.93 4.90
CA ARG A 57 -38.83 9.44 4.74
C ARG A 57 -39.81 8.27 4.80
#